data_AF-A0A356ND23-F1
#
_entry.id   AF-A0A356ND23-F1
#
_cell.length_a   1.000
_cell.length_b   1.000
_cell.length_c   1.000
_cell.angle_alpha   90.00
_cell.angle_beta   90.00
_cell.angle_gamma   90.00
#
_symmetry.space_group_name_H-M   'P 1'
#
loop_
_entity.id
_entity.type
_entity.pdbx_description
1 polymer ?
#
loop_
_entity_poly.entity_id
_entity_poly.type
_entity_poly.pdbx_seq_one_letter_code
_entity_poly.pdbx_strand_id
1 'polypeptide(L)'
;MVVDPLLFKAGLWIGALGLLLAALTVAGFWGRWGIRFRLVGISSFTVLLAVASMAFAVSYEERQTIPGAVNVPIVFDNGRGLIVAAPREPLPAAAVAPTLEQLVVNQSRRPQSAA
;
A
#
# COMPACT_ATOMS: atom_id res chain seq x y z
N MET A 1 5.55 10.85 2.52
CA MET A 1 6.56 10.26 3.43
C MET A 1 6.59 8.78 3.09
N VAL A 2 7.76 8.19 2.83
CA VAL A 2 7.85 6.77 2.43
C VAL A 2 7.27 5.94 3.58
N VAL A 3 6.14 5.29 3.32
CA VAL A 3 5.46 4.44 4.30
C VAL A 3 6.30 3.20 4.48
N ASP A 4 6.62 2.91 5.75
CA ASP A 4 7.38 1.77 6.24
C ASP A 4 8.63 1.42 5.41
N PRO A 5 9.87 1.60 5.95
CA PRO A 5 11.09 1.25 5.21
C PRO A 5 11.13 -0.22 4.79
N LEU A 6 10.24 -1.06 5.32
CA LEU A 6 10.07 -2.46 4.98
C LEU A 6 9.90 -2.70 3.47
N LEU A 7 8.92 -2.09 2.80
CA LEU A 7 8.63 -2.41 1.39
C LEU A 7 9.75 -1.96 0.45
N PHE A 8 10.32 -0.78 0.72
CA PHE A 8 11.44 -0.27 -0.05
C PHE A 8 12.71 -1.12 0.16
N LYS A 9 13.02 -1.45 1.42
CA LYS A 9 14.17 -2.32 1.77
C LYS A 9 13.99 -3.73 1.21
N ALA A 10 12.79 -4.30 1.31
CA ALA A 10 12.47 -5.59 0.71
C ALA A 10 12.65 -5.54 -0.81
N GLY A 11 12.13 -4.51 -1.47
CA GLY A 11 12.32 -4.29 -2.90
C GLY A 11 13.80 -4.28 -3.31
N LEU A 12 14.67 -3.59 -2.55
CA LEU A 12 16.11 -3.56 -2.83
C LEU A 12 16.76 -4.94 -2.73
N TRP A 13 16.48 -5.70 -1.66
CA TRP A 13 17.05 -7.03 -1.45
C TRP A 13 16.52 -8.05 -2.45
N ILE A 14 15.22 -8.04 -2.71
CA ILE A 14 14.58 -8.90 -3.73
C ILE A 14 15.10 -8.52 -5.12
N GLY A 15 15.33 -7.23 -5.39
CA GLY A 15 15.91 -6.75 -6.64
C GLY A 15 17.34 -7.23 -6.86
N ALA A 16 18.18 -7.17 -5.82
CA ALA A 16 19.54 -7.74 -5.86
C ALA A 16 19.53 -9.25 -6.13
N LEU A 17 18.64 -9.98 -5.46
CA LEU A 17 18.42 -11.41 -5.73
C LEU A 17 17.90 -11.66 -7.16
N GLY A 18 16.98 -10.83 -7.64
CA GLY A 18 16.45 -10.91 -9.00
C GLY A 18 17.55 -10.72 -10.06
N LEU A 19 18.46 -9.77 -9.83
CA LEU A 19 19.60 -9.54 -10.73
C LEU A 19 20.59 -10.73 -10.71
N LEU A 20 20.87 -11.29 -9.53
CA LEU A 20 21.66 -12.51 -9.40
C LEU A 20 21.01 -13.69 -10.15
N LEU A 21 19.70 -13.89 -9.98
CA LEU A 21 18.94 -14.94 -10.66
C LEU A 21 18.87 -14.72 -12.17
N ALA A 22 18.78 -13.48 -12.64
CA ALA A 22 18.84 -13.14 -14.06
C ALA A 22 20.21 -13.50 -14.65
N ALA A 23 21.30 -13.14 -13.96
CA ALA A 23 22.65 -13.54 -14.36
C ALA A 23 22.82 -15.06 -14.40
N LEU A 24 22.28 -15.77 -13.39
CA LEU A 24 22.28 -17.23 -13.35
C LEU A 24 21.45 -17.84 -14.48
N THR A 25 20.33 -17.20 -14.84
CA THR A 25 19.49 -17.62 -15.97
C THR A 25 20.29 -17.54 -17.27
N VAL A 26 20.99 -16.42 -17.52
CA VAL A 26 21.86 -16.25 -18.69
C VAL A 26 22.97 -17.32 -18.70
N ALA A 27 23.64 -17.53 -17.57
CA ALA A 27 24.65 -18.58 -17.43
C ALA A 27 24.08 -19.99 -17.70
N GLY A 28 22.84 -20.27 -17.26
CA GLY A 28 22.16 -21.53 -17.50
C GLY A 28 21.80 -21.78 -18.97
N PHE A 29 21.55 -20.71 -19.74
CA PHE A 29 21.40 -20.81 -21.19
C PHE A 29 22.75 -21.09 -21.88
N TRP A 30 23.82 -20.40 -21.48
CA TRP A 30 25.17 -20.68 -22.01
C TRP A 30 25.65 -22.09 -21.68
N GLY A 31 25.51 -22.53 -20.43
CA GLY A 31 25.86 -23.86 -19.97
C GLY A 31 24.87 -24.96 -20.35
N ARG A 32 23.79 -24.61 -21.07
CA ARG A 32 22.72 -25.53 -21.51
C ARG A 32 22.12 -26.38 -20.39
N TRP A 33 21.96 -25.82 -19.19
CA TRP A 33 21.38 -26.53 -18.05
C TRP A 33 19.94 -26.99 -18.33
N GLY A 34 19.55 -28.12 -17.75
CA GLY A 34 18.17 -28.63 -17.86
C GLY A 34 17.14 -27.73 -17.18
N ILE A 35 17.56 -26.94 -16.18
CA ILE A 35 16.67 -26.05 -15.41
C ILE A 35 16.50 -24.65 -15.99
N ARG A 36 17.17 -24.30 -17.11
CA ARG A 36 17.25 -22.93 -17.62
C ARG A 36 15.89 -22.26 -17.85
N PHE A 37 14.88 -23.01 -18.30
CA PHE A 37 13.53 -22.47 -18.50
C PHE A 37 12.78 -22.21 -17.19
N ARG A 38 13.06 -22.99 -16.13
CA ARG A 38 12.53 -22.73 -14.78
C ARG A 38 13.15 -21.46 -14.20
N LEU A 39 14.44 -21.22 -14.47
CA LEU A 39 15.15 -20.01 -14.04
C LEU A 39 14.54 -18.74 -14.66
N VAL A 40 14.02 -18.79 -15.89
CA VAL A 40 13.29 -17.65 -16.50
C VAL A 40 12.08 -17.25 -15.65
N GLY A 41 11.27 -18.22 -15.22
CA GLY A 41 10.10 -17.96 -14.39
C GLY A 41 10.49 -17.37 -13.03
N ILE A 42 11.48 -17.98 -12.36
CA ILE A 42 11.95 -17.51 -11.06
C ILE A 42 12.52 -16.10 -11.16
N SER A 43 13.46 -15.85 -12.08
CA SER A 43 14.08 -14.52 -12.25
C SER A 43 13.07 -13.44 -12.63
N SER A 44 12.18 -13.72 -13.58
CA SER A 44 11.16 -12.75 -14.02
C SER A 44 10.18 -12.41 -12.89
N PHE A 45 9.70 -13.42 -12.17
CA PHE A 45 8.82 -13.21 -11.02
C PHE A 45 9.52 -12.44 -9.90
N THR A 46 10.77 -12.77 -9.59
CA THR A 46 11.53 -12.06 -8.54
C THR A 46 11.76 -10.59 -8.91
N VAL A 47 12.10 -10.28 -10.16
CA VAL A 47 12.24 -8.88 -10.63
C VAL A 47 10.91 -8.15 -10.55
N LEU A 48 9.82 -8.76 -11.02
CA LEU A 48 8.48 -8.18 -10.94
C LEU A 48 8.07 -7.90 -9.48
N LEU A 49 8.33 -8.85 -8.58
CA LEU A 49 8.05 -8.71 -7.15
C LEU A 49 8.85 -7.54 -6.55
N ALA A 50 10.14 -7.41 -6.88
CA ALA A 50 10.96 -6.29 -6.43
C ALA A 50 10.39 -4.94 -6.87
N VAL A 51 10.04 -4.82 -8.15
CA VAL A 51 9.46 -3.58 -8.71
C VAL A 51 8.11 -3.27 -8.08
N ALA A 52 7.25 -4.27 -7.91
CA ALA A 52 5.95 -4.11 -7.26
C ALA A 52 6.10 -3.63 -5.81
N SER A 53 7.03 -4.22 -5.03
CA SER A 53 7.31 -3.76 -3.66
C SER A 53 7.76 -2.31 -3.61
N MET A 54 8.63 -1.87 -4.52
CA MET A 54 9.05 -0.46 -4.60
C MET A 54 7.91 0.46 -5.02
N ALA A 55 7.10 0.06 -6.01
CA ALA A 55 5.93 0.82 -6.43
C ALA A 55 4.94 1.00 -5.28
N PHE A 56 4.68 -0.04 -4.49
CA PHE A 56 3.85 0.06 -3.30
C PHE A 56 4.47 0.91 -2.20
N ALA A 57 5.79 0.87 -1.99
CA ALA A 57 6.47 1.74 -1.03
C ALA A 57 6.30 3.24 -1.35
N VAL A 58 6.15 3.58 -2.63
CA VAL A 58 5.88 4.95 -3.08
C VAL A 58 4.37 5.26 -3.07
N SER A 59 3.53 4.29 -3.43
CA SER A 59 2.10 4.50 -3.62
C SER A 59 1.28 4.48 -2.33
N TYR A 60 1.72 3.77 -1.28
CA TYR A 60 0.99 3.77 -0.02
C TYR A 60 1.21 5.09 0.73
N GLU A 61 0.14 5.66 1.25
CA GLU A 61 0.18 6.74 2.23
C GLU A 61 -0.12 6.19 3.63
N GLU A 62 0.58 6.71 4.64
CA GLU A 62 0.35 6.31 6.02
C GLU A 62 -1.03 6.80 6.44
N ARG A 63 -1.82 5.91 7.03
CA ARG A 63 -3.12 6.28 7.56
C ARG A 63 -2.92 7.24 8.74
N GLN A 64 -3.24 8.51 8.53
CA GLN A 64 -3.27 9.47 9.62
C GLN A 64 -4.32 9.07 10.65
N THR A 65 -3.91 9.06 11.91
CA THR A 65 -4.79 8.72 13.03
C THR A 65 -4.71 9.86 14.04
N ILE A 66 -5.84 10.54 14.24
CA ILE A 66 -5.97 11.65 15.17
C ILE A 66 -6.19 11.09 16.58
N PRO A 67 -5.34 11.44 17.56
CA PRO A 67 -5.50 10.96 18.93
C PRO A 67 -6.87 11.30 19.50
N GLY A 68 -7.50 10.33 20.17
CA GLY A 68 -8.82 10.51 20.76
C GLY A 68 -9.99 10.40 19.77
N ALA A 69 -9.72 10.26 18.46
CA ALA A 69 -10.76 9.92 17.49
C ALA A 69 -11.23 8.48 17.71
N VAL A 70 -12.54 8.25 17.65
CA VAL A 70 -13.11 6.91 17.73
C VAL A 70 -13.70 6.49 16.39
N ASN A 71 -13.74 5.19 16.15
CA ASN A 71 -14.35 4.66 14.94
C ASN A 71 -15.88 4.74 15.06
N VAL A 72 -16.52 5.42 14.11
CA VAL A 72 -17.97 5.59 14.05
C VAL A 72 -18.49 5.08 12.71
N PRO A 73 -19.64 4.39 12.68
CA PRO A 73 -20.29 4.06 11.42
C PRO A 73 -20.68 5.35 10.69
N ILE A 74 -20.35 5.40 9.41
CA ILE A 74 -20.65 6.54 8.54
C ILE A 74 -21.58 6.13 7.41
N VAL A 75 -22.44 7.05 7.02
CA VAL A 75 -23.25 6.98 5.81
C VAL A 75 -22.78 8.10 4.89
N PHE A 76 -22.45 7.75 3.65
CA PHE A 76 -22.16 8.74 2.62
C PHE A 76 -23.46 9.21 2.02
N ASP A 77 -23.69 10.51 2.06
CA ASP A 77 -24.89 11.10 1.48
C ASP A 77 -24.53 11.83 0.17
N ASN A 78 -25.33 11.53 -0.86
CA ASN A 78 -25.59 12.29 -2.07
C ASN A 78 -24.43 12.92 -2.89
N GLY A 79 -23.29 12.25 -3.05
CA GLY A 79 -22.29 12.56 -4.11
C GLY A 79 -21.62 13.94 -4.00
N ARG A 80 -21.96 14.72 -2.97
CA ARG A 80 -21.51 16.09 -2.71
C ARG A 80 -20.52 16.18 -1.54
N GLY A 81 -19.94 15.04 -1.16
CA GLY A 81 -18.93 14.96 -0.10
C GLY A 81 -19.47 15.08 1.32
N LEU A 82 -20.77 14.86 1.52
CA LEU A 82 -21.38 14.82 2.85
C LEU A 82 -21.16 13.45 3.50
N ILE A 83 -20.61 13.46 4.72
CA ILE A 83 -20.49 12.27 5.58
C ILE A 83 -21.34 12.49 6.82
N VAL A 84 -22.23 11.54 7.10
CA VAL A 84 -23.02 11.51 8.33
C VAL A 84 -22.49 10.41 9.23
N ALA A 85 -21.97 10.77 10.40
CA ALA A 85 -21.61 9.81 11.44
C ALA A 85 -22.86 9.47 12.28
N ALA A 86 -23.18 8.19 12.40
CA ALA A 86 -24.38 7.69 13.10
C ALA A 86 -24.01 6.70 14.22
N PRO A 87 -23.33 7.17 15.29
CA PRO A 87 -22.89 6.30 16.37
C PRO A 87 -24.07 5.62 17.06
N ARG A 88 -23.92 4.34 17.44
CA ARG A 88 -24.98 3.57 18.12
C ARG A 88 -25.20 4.01 19.57
N GLU A 89 -24.15 4.51 20.21
CA GLU A 89 -24.16 5.05 21.56
C GLU A 89 -23.66 6.50 21.54
N PRO A 90 -24.09 7.36 22.48
CA PRO A 90 -23.57 8.71 22.58
C PRO A 90 -22.05 8.73 22.74
N LEU A 91 -21.38 9.48 21.87
CA LEU A 91 -19.93 9.70 21.95
C LEU A 91 -19.58 10.50 23.23
N PRO A 92 -18.47 10.18 23.91
CA PRO A 92 -17.90 11.06 24.92
C PRO A 92 -17.63 12.44 24.31
N ALA A 93 -17.98 13.52 25.02
CA ALA A 93 -17.80 14.89 24.50
C ALA A 93 -16.36 15.18 24.03
N ALA A 94 -15.37 14.63 24.73
CA ALA A 94 -13.96 14.75 24.37
C ALA A 94 -13.58 14.06 23.03
N ALA A 95 -14.34 13.04 22.60
CA ALA A 95 -14.08 12.29 21.37
C ALA A 95 -14.77 12.89 20.14
N VAL A 96 -15.73 13.81 20.31
CA VAL A 96 -16.52 14.36 19.18
C VAL A 96 -15.64 15.14 18.21
N ALA A 97 -14.89 16.13 18.71
CA ALA A 97 -14.01 16.96 17.87
C ALA A 97 -12.92 16.14 17.13
N PRO A 98 -12.11 15.28 17.79
CA PRO A 98 -11.09 14.51 17.08
C PRO A 98 -11.69 13.50 16.10
N THR A 99 -12.89 12.96 16.38
CA THR A 99 -13.59 12.08 15.45
C THR A 99 -14.05 12.82 14.20
N LEU A 100 -14.62 14.02 14.34
CA LEU A 100 -14.99 14.85 13.19
C LEU A 100 -13.77 15.24 12.35
N GLU A 101 -12.67 15.63 13.00
CA GLU A 101 -11.41 15.94 12.34
C GLU A 101 -10.88 14.74 11.54
N GLN A 102 -10.94 13.53 12.13
CA GLN A 102 -10.52 12.30 11.46
C GLN A 102 -11.36 12.03 10.20
N LEU A 103 -12.68 12.27 10.26
CA LEU A 103 -13.57 12.11 9.11
C LEU A 103 -13.24 13.08 7.98
N VAL A 104 -12.93 14.34 8.31
CA VAL A 104 -12.51 15.34 7.33
C VAL A 104 -11.16 14.96 6.69
N VAL A 105 -10.18 14.53 7.47
CA VAL A 105 -8.89 14.05 6.94
C VAL A 105 -9.09 12.86 6.00
N ASN A 106 -9.94 11.89 6.38
CA ASN A 106 -10.24 10.75 5.51
C ASN A 106 -10.94 11.18 4.20
N GLN A 107 -11.86 12.14 4.26
CA GLN A 107 -12.61 12.61 3.09
C GLN A 107 -11.76 13.45 2.14
N SER A 108 -10.92 14.35 2.67
CA SER A 108 -10.05 15.22 1.87
C SER A 108 -9.01 14.48 1.04
N ARG A 109 -8.60 13.28 1.48
CA ARG A 109 -7.70 12.39 0.76
C ARG A 109 -8.37 11.62 -0.39
N ARG A 110 -9.69 11.69 -0.51
CA ARG A 110 -10.44 11.04 -1.58
C ARG A 110 -10.38 11.89 -2.87
N PRO A 111 -10.00 11.33 -4.03
CA PRO A 111 -10.09 12.04 -5.30
C PRO A 111 -11.56 12.38 -5.59
N GLN A 112 -11.86 13.68 -5.74
CA GLN A 112 -13.23 14.19 -5.91
C GLN A 112 -13.83 13.95 -7.32
N SER A 113 -13.04 13.44 -8.27
CA SER A 113 -13.39 13.34 -9.69
C SER A 113 -14.00 12.00 -10.13
N ALA A 114 -14.33 11.10 -9.20
CA ALA A 114 -14.87 9.77 -9.52
C ALA A 114 -16.38 9.62 -9.23
N ALA A 115 -17.13 10.73 -9.27
CA ALA A 115 -18.59 10.75 -9.17
C ALA A 115 -19.21 11.31 -10.45
#